data_AF-A0A7D9EI77-F1
#
_entry.id   AF-A0A7D9EI77-F1
#
_cell.length_a   1.000
_cell.length_b   1.000
_cell.length_c   1.000
_cell.angle_alpha   90.00
_cell.angle_beta   90.00
_cell.angle_gamma   90.00
#
_symmetry.space_group_name_H-M   'P 1'
#
loop_
_entity.id
_entity.type
_entity.pdbx_description
1 polymer ?
#
loop_
_entity_poly.entity_id
_entity_poly.type
_entity_poly.pdbx_seq_one_letter_code
_entity_poly.pdbx_strand_id
1 'polypeptide(L)'
;MSKVFSKRSKNWRITTMKEPQTYDFWPTIVTRILKKRVDDEETILRKVEVPKEHPKNIAPSIALKPIPKTRDLVAQSLSRFVSRTAGSSHDHTQGANETQPQPTCDTETT
;
A
#
# COMPACT_ATOMS: atom_id res chain seq x y z
N MET A 1 -28.35 -3.05 7.73
CA MET A 1 -28.44 -4.52 7.64
C MET A 1 -28.77 -5.09 9.02
N SER A 2 -29.93 -5.73 9.19
CA SER A 2 -30.26 -6.43 10.44
C SER A 2 -30.08 -7.93 10.26
N LYS A 3 -29.48 -8.57 11.27
CA LYS A 3 -29.34 -10.02 11.34
C LYS A 3 -30.24 -10.50 12.48
N VAL A 4 -31.20 -11.36 12.17
CA VAL A 4 -32.09 -11.96 13.17
C VAL A 4 -31.72 -13.42 13.30
N PHE A 5 -31.38 -13.85 14.52
CA PHE A 5 -31.06 -15.23 14.80
C PHE A 5 -32.34 -16.05 15.00
N SER A 6 -32.50 -17.12 14.24
CA SER A 6 -33.61 -18.07 14.42
C SER A 6 -33.21 -19.13 15.45
N LYS A 7 -33.83 -19.10 16.63
CA LYS A 7 -33.61 -20.12 17.68
C LYS A 7 -33.99 -21.54 17.22
N ARG A 8 -35.05 -21.67 16.39
CA ARG A 8 -35.56 -22.96 15.91
C ARG A 8 -34.63 -23.64 14.91
N SER A 9 -34.05 -22.86 13.99
CA SER A 9 -33.18 -23.39 12.93
C SER A 9 -31.69 -23.16 13.18
N LYS A 10 -31.33 -22.55 14.32
CA LYS A 10 -29.96 -22.16 14.71
C LYS A 10 -29.17 -21.40 13.62
N ASN A 11 -29.89 -20.72 12.73
CA ASN A 11 -29.32 -20.01 11.59
C ASN A 11 -29.58 -18.51 11.70
N TRP A 12 -28.60 -17.73 11.24
CA TRP A 12 -28.73 -16.29 11.06
C TRP A 12 -29.51 -16.00 9.78
N ARG A 13 -30.63 -15.30 9.90
CA ARG A 13 -31.34 -14.75 8.74
C ARG A 13 -30.87 -13.33 8.52
N ILE A 14 -30.32 -13.08 7.33
CA ILE A 14 -29.91 -11.75 6.90
C ILE A 14 -31.07 -11.20 6.07
N THR A 15 -31.75 -10.19 6.60
CA THR A 15 -32.71 -9.44 5.79
C THR A 15 -31.94 -8.29 5.16
N THR A 16 -31.68 -8.39 3.86
CA THR A 16 -31.11 -7.28 3.09
C THR A 16 -32.19 -6.21 2.96
N MET A 17 -32.25 -5.33 3.95
CA MET A 17 -33.11 -4.16 3.92
C MET A 17 -32.55 -3.24 2.82
N LYS A 18 -33.28 -3.13 1.70
CA LYS A 18 -33.03 -2.13 0.66
C LYS A 18 -33.51 -0.79 1.20
N GLU A 19 -32.69 -0.18 2.04
CA GLU A 19 -32.92 1.20 2.44
C GLU A 19 -32.64 2.09 1.23
N PRO A 20 -33.54 3.01 0.86
CA PRO A 20 -33.25 3.96 -0.19
C PRO A 20 -32.07 4.81 0.26
N GLN A 21 -30.98 4.76 -0.50
CA GLN A 21 -29.81 5.56 -0.18
C GLN A 21 -30.13 7.02 -0.51
N THR A 22 -30.31 7.84 0.52
CA THR A 22 -30.50 9.29 0.36
C THR A 22 -29.15 9.99 0.39
N TYR A 23 -29.01 11.01 -0.46
CA TYR A 23 -27.80 11.82 -0.56
C TYR A 23 -28.16 13.29 -0.29
N ASP A 24 -28.57 13.58 0.94
CA ASP A 24 -29.06 14.91 1.33
C ASP A 24 -27.98 16.00 1.22
N PHE A 25 -26.71 15.61 1.22
CA PHE A 25 -25.57 16.52 1.02
C PHE A 25 -25.33 16.89 -0.44
N TRP A 26 -25.94 16.18 -1.39
CA TRP A 26 -25.70 16.37 -2.83
C TRP A 26 -26.02 17.79 -3.31
N PRO A 27 -27.16 18.41 -2.96
CA PRO A 27 -27.45 19.79 -3.33
C PRO A 27 -26.36 20.75 -2.85
N THR A 28 -25.88 20.58 -1.61
CA THR A 28 -24.82 21.41 -1.03
C THR A 28 -23.51 21.31 -1.82
N ILE A 29 -23.13 20.10 -2.26
CA ILE A 29 -21.94 19.90 -3.10
C ILE A 29 -22.13 20.58 -4.45
N VAL A 30 -23.27 20.38 -5.10
CA VAL A 30 -23.57 20.99 -6.41
C VAL A 30 -23.51 22.51 -6.33
N THR A 31 -24.13 23.12 -5.32
CA THR A 31 -24.07 24.58 -5.13
C THR A 31 -22.63 25.07 -4.95
N ARG A 32 -21.80 24.35 -4.18
CA ARG A 32 -20.38 24.72 -4.01
C ARG A 32 -19.60 24.62 -5.32
N ILE A 33 -19.85 23.59 -6.13
CA ILE A 33 -19.21 23.43 -7.44
C ILE A 33 -19.62 24.56 -8.39
N LEU A 34 -20.92 24.87 -8.45
CA LEU A 34 -21.44 25.93 -9.33
C LEU A 34 -20.89 27.30 -8.94
N LYS A 35 -20.87 27.63 -7.65
CA LYS A 35 -20.24 28.87 -7.16
C LYS A 35 -18.79 28.97 -7.60
N LYS A 36 -17.99 27.93 -7.33
CA LYS A 36 -16.59 27.88 -7.75
C LYS A 36 -16.39 28.05 -9.25
N ARG A 37 -17.33 27.57 -10.09
CA ARG A 37 -17.27 27.75 -11.55
C ARG A 37 -17.66 29.14 -12.01
N VAL A 38 -18.57 29.81 -11.29
CA VAL A 38 -18.91 31.21 -11.55
C VAL A 38 -17.75 32.12 -11.15
N ASP A 39 -17.09 31.81 -10.03
CA ASP A 39 -15.94 32.55 -9.53
C ASP A 39 -14.65 32.25 -10.33
N ASP A 40 -14.63 31.18 -11.14
CA ASP A 40 -13.50 30.81 -11.99
C ASP A 40 -13.62 31.54 -13.34
N GLU A 41 -12.90 32.66 -13.48
CA GLU A 41 -12.84 33.45 -14.71
C GLU A 41 -12.03 32.76 -15.83
N GLU A 42 -11.33 31.67 -15.49
CA GLU A 42 -10.46 30.98 -16.43
C GLU A 42 -11.20 29.92 -17.26
N THR A 43 -10.67 29.61 -18.44
CA THR A 43 -11.29 28.64 -19.35
C THR A 43 -11.09 27.20 -18.84
N ILE A 44 -12.10 26.33 -19.06
CA ILE A 44 -12.11 24.89 -18.73
C ILE A 44 -10.87 24.14 -19.28
N LEU A 45 -10.23 24.67 -20.31
CA LEU A 45 -9.06 24.11 -20.98
C LEU A 45 -7.71 24.50 -20.35
N ARG A 46 -7.69 25.17 -19.18
CA ARG A 46 -6.42 25.52 -18.53
C ARG A 46 -5.55 24.27 -18.33
N LYS A 47 -4.30 24.38 -18.78
CA LYS A 47 -3.25 23.42 -18.44
C LYS A 47 -2.95 23.55 -16.93
N VAL A 48 -3.41 22.59 -16.15
CA VAL A 48 -3.04 22.48 -14.74
C VAL A 48 -1.64 21.89 -14.66
N GLU A 49 -0.69 22.68 -14.18
CA GLU A 49 0.65 22.18 -13.88
C GLU A 49 0.57 21.24 -12.69
N VAL A 50 0.94 20.00 -12.94
CA VAL A 50 0.92 18.96 -11.94
C VAL A 50 2.31 18.89 -11.31
N PRO A 51 2.44 18.93 -9.96
CA PRO A 51 3.74 18.82 -9.29
C PRO A 51 4.50 17.57 -9.72
N LYS A 52 5.83 17.63 -9.74
CA LYS A 52 6.68 16.49 -10.16
C LYS A 52 6.42 15.21 -9.35
N GLU A 53 6.05 15.36 -8.08
CA GLU A 53 5.75 14.26 -7.14
C GLU A 53 4.31 13.77 -7.20
N HIS A 54 3.46 14.37 -8.03
CA HIS A 54 2.06 13.98 -8.11
C HIS A 54 1.93 12.55 -8.64
N PRO A 55 1.02 11.72 -8.10
CA PRO A 55 0.90 10.32 -8.48
C PRO A 55 0.58 10.08 -9.96
N LYS A 56 -0.06 11.03 -10.65
CA LYS A 56 -0.23 10.97 -12.12
C LYS A 56 1.09 11.00 -12.90
N ASN A 57 2.13 11.58 -12.32
CA ASN A 57 3.48 11.67 -12.91
C ASN A 57 4.37 10.49 -12.47
N ILE A 58 3.96 9.74 -11.44
CA ILE A 58 4.61 8.49 -11.02
C ILE A 58 4.06 7.40 -11.93
N ALA A 59 4.85 6.96 -12.89
CA ALA A 59 4.42 5.97 -13.87
C ALA A 59 3.90 4.66 -13.20
N PRO A 60 3.01 3.88 -13.85
CA PRO A 60 2.40 2.68 -13.28
C PRO A 60 3.37 1.60 -12.79
N SER A 61 4.64 1.66 -13.20
CA SER A 61 5.70 0.70 -12.84
C SER A 61 6.60 1.16 -11.69
N ILE A 62 6.43 2.38 -11.17
CA ILE A 62 7.38 3.00 -10.25
C ILE A 62 6.81 2.91 -8.82
N ALA A 63 6.83 1.72 -8.24
CA ALA A 63 7.19 1.69 -6.83
C ALA A 63 8.60 2.29 -6.75
N LEU A 64 8.84 3.26 -5.85
CA LEU A 64 10.19 3.82 -5.61
C LEU A 64 11.22 2.75 -5.25
N LYS A 65 10.74 1.55 -4.86
CA LYS A 65 11.54 0.38 -4.58
C LYS A 65 11.49 -0.58 -5.76
N PRO A 66 12.64 -1.15 -6.18
CA PRO A 66 12.64 -2.23 -7.15
C PRO A 66 11.79 -3.39 -6.63
N ILE A 67 11.14 -4.12 -7.55
CA ILE A 67 10.36 -5.31 -7.21
C ILE A 67 11.30 -6.26 -6.43
N PRO A 68 10.93 -6.72 -5.23
CA PRO A 68 11.74 -7.66 -4.48
C PRO A 68 11.92 -8.95 -5.29
N LYS A 69 13.10 -9.57 -5.21
CA LYS A 69 13.35 -10.82 -5.94
C LYS A 69 12.42 -11.90 -5.41
N THR A 70 11.90 -12.76 -6.29
CA THR A 70 10.95 -13.84 -5.93
C THR A 70 11.44 -14.69 -4.77
N ARG A 71 12.75 -14.97 -4.70
CA ARG A 71 13.37 -15.73 -3.60
C ARG A 71 13.16 -15.07 -2.23
N ASP A 72 13.21 -13.74 -2.16
CA ASP A 72 13.12 -12.98 -0.91
C ASP A 72 11.66 -12.94 -0.43
N LEU A 73 10.71 -12.89 -1.36
CA LEU A 73 9.27 -13.05 -1.09
C LEU A 73 8.94 -14.44 -0.55
N VAL A 74 9.51 -15.48 -1.16
CA VAL A 74 9.32 -16.87 -0.73
C VAL A 74 9.88 -17.05 0.69
N ALA A 75 11.11 -16.58 0.95
CA ALA A 75 11.71 -16.66 2.28
C ALA A 75 10.88 -15.96 3.37
N GLN A 76 10.31 -14.78 3.08
CA GLN A 76 9.41 -14.08 4.01
C GLN A 76 8.07 -14.81 4.20
N SER A 77 7.54 -15.45 3.15
CA SER A 77 6.28 -16.20 3.20
C SER A 77 6.41 -17.53 3.96
N LEU A 78 7.58 -18.16 3.90
CA LEU A 78 7.86 -19.43 4.55
C LEU A 78 8.01 -19.31 6.07
N SER A 79 8.07 -18.09 6.62
CA SER A 79 8.15 -17.86 8.06
C SER A 79 6.89 -17.17 8.60
N ARG A 80 5.88 -17.97 8.93
CA ARG A 80 4.85 -17.60 9.93
C ARG A 80 4.81 -18.53 11.13
N PHE A 81 5.57 -19.62 11.09
CA PHE A 81 5.69 -20.57 12.19
C PHE A 81 7.17 -20.77 12.48
N VAL A 82 7.70 -19.97 13.42
CA VAL A 82 8.91 -20.40 14.13
C VAL A 82 8.46 -21.54 15.03
N SER A 83 8.70 -22.79 14.61
CA SER A 83 8.56 -23.94 15.49
C SER A 83 9.53 -23.76 16.65
N ARG A 84 8.97 -23.45 17.82
CA ARG A 84 9.71 -23.36 19.08
C ARG A 84 10.08 -24.77 19.52
N THR A 85 11.07 -25.38 18.89
CA THR A 85 11.57 -26.72 19.27
C THR A 85 13.05 -26.84 18.94
N ALA A 86 13.89 -26.43 19.89
CA ALA A 86 15.06 -27.19 20.35
C ALA A 86 15.82 -26.32 21.36
N GLY A 87 15.95 -26.83 22.58
CA GLY A 87 16.65 -26.15 23.66
C GLY A 87 18.16 -26.14 23.48
N SER A 88 18.77 -25.18 24.17
CA SER A 88 20.03 -25.28 24.91
C SER A 88 21.22 -25.96 24.24
N SER A 89 22.16 -25.14 23.76
CA SER A 89 23.53 -25.21 24.26
C SER A 89 24.21 -23.86 24.02
N HIS A 90 24.53 -23.17 25.11
CA HIS A 90 25.55 -22.15 25.14
C HIS A 90 26.83 -22.74 24.57
N ASP A 91 27.41 -22.09 23.56
CA ASP A 91 28.85 -22.17 23.35
C ASP A 91 29.38 -20.79 22.96
N HIS A 92 30.40 -20.37 23.67
CA HIS A 92 30.92 -19.02 23.72
C HIS A 92 32.34 -19.07 23.15
N THR A 93 32.54 -18.65 21.90
CA THR A 93 33.90 -18.45 21.36
C THR A 93 33.98 -17.19 20.50
N GLN A 94 34.44 -16.13 21.16
CA GLN A 94 35.52 -15.21 20.78
C GLN A 94 35.62 -14.70 19.32
N GLY A 95 35.30 -13.41 19.16
CA GLY A 95 36.26 -12.33 18.90
C GLY A 95 37.42 -12.51 17.90
N ALA A 96 37.51 -11.52 17.00
CA ALA A 96 38.64 -11.09 16.18
C ALA A 96 38.99 -11.93 14.94
N ASN A 97 38.81 -11.37 13.74
CA ASN A 97 39.92 -10.64 13.16
C ASN A 97 39.49 -9.71 11.99
N GLU A 98 40.10 -8.55 12.04
CA GLU A 98 40.15 -7.47 11.06
C GLU A 98 41.00 -7.94 9.87
N THR A 99 40.53 -7.81 8.62
CA THR A 99 41.41 -7.75 7.43
C THR A 99 40.63 -7.12 6.26
N GLN A 100 40.86 -5.82 6.07
CA GLN A 100 40.75 -5.16 4.77
C GLN A 100 41.80 -5.76 3.80
N PRO A 101 41.56 -5.83 2.48
CA PRO A 101 41.93 -4.68 1.65
C PRO A 101 41.06 -4.45 0.39
N GLN A 102 40.99 -3.18 -0.01
CA GLN A 102 40.90 -2.70 -1.41
C GLN A 102 42.36 -2.48 -1.88
N PRO A 103 42.77 -2.50 -3.18
CA PRO A 103 42.16 -1.66 -4.22
C PRO A 103 42.24 -2.14 -5.70
N THR A 104 41.42 -1.46 -6.51
CA THR A 104 41.54 -1.02 -7.93
C THR A 104 42.36 -1.81 -8.96
N CYS A 105 41.74 -2.05 -10.13
CA CYS A 105 42.40 -1.92 -11.44
C CYS A 105 41.41 -1.32 -12.44
N ASP A 106 41.71 -0.10 -12.89
CA ASP A 106 41.18 0.51 -14.11
C ASP A 106 41.77 -0.20 -15.35
N THR A 107 41.00 -0.34 -16.42
CA THR A 107 41.54 -0.36 -17.78
C THR A 107 40.54 0.27 -18.74
N GLU A 108 40.85 1.50 -19.14
CA GLU A 108 40.49 2.08 -20.43
C GLU A 108 41.09 1.24 -21.57
N THR A 109 40.38 1.07 -22.68
CA THR A 109 40.98 0.87 -24.01
C THR A 109 40.00 1.32 -25.09
N THR A 110 40.40 2.42 -25.73
CA THR A 110 40.31 2.83 -27.14
C THR A 110 39.25 2.20 -28.05
#